data_AF-A0A7J9Z831-F1
#
_entry.id   AF-A0A7J9Z831-F1
#
_cell.length_a   1.000
_cell.length_b   1.000
_cell.length_c   1.000
_cell.angle_alpha   90.00
_cell.angle_beta   90.00
_cell.angle_gamma   90.00
#
_symmetry.space_group_name_H-M   'P 1'
#
loop_
_entity.id
_entity.type
_entity.pdbx_description
1 polymer ?
#
loop_
_entity_poly.entity_id
_entity_poly.type
_entity_poly.pdbx_seq_one_letter_code
_entity_poly.pdbx_strand_id
1 'polypeptide(L)'
;MTHPGFDSYLICATPRSGSTLLCGLLESSGVAGRPASYFNRRALHDYADDWRIARPRDGRIDEAYVRAALAAGKTSNGVFGGRIMAETLPELIGDLAADSGSAVTDVELLSAQLGRLRFVHLRRRDVVAQAVSWAKALQTHYWHPGEAVKPGGQHPHYDEELIGRLVAAEQLSIPVDRCVMQLAADSVGRRVVRRVCLS
;
A
#
# COMPACT_ATOMS: atom_id res chain seq x y z
N MET A 1 -0.32 -27.07 13.71
CA MET A 1 0.25 -26.00 12.86
C MET A 1 0.40 -24.76 13.71
N THR A 2 1.64 -24.34 13.97
CA THR A 2 1.94 -23.09 14.68
C THR A 2 1.44 -21.94 13.84
N HIS A 3 0.38 -21.27 14.30
CA HIS A 3 -0.07 -20.05 13.64
C HIS A 3 1.06 -19.02 13.80
N PRO A 4 1.47 -18.35 12.72
CA PRO A 4 2.32 -17.18 12.87
C PRO A 4 1.67 -16.21 13.86
N GLY A 5 2.49 -15.43 14.57
CA GLY A 5 2.02 -14.36 15.46
C GLY A 5 1.30 -13.20 14.76
N PHE A 6 0.91 -13.40 13.49
CA PHE A 6 0.23 -12.48 12.60
C PHE A 6 -0.73 -13.27 11.68
N ASP A 7 -1.75 -12.59 11.13
CA ASP A 7 -2.66 -13.13 10.10
C ASP A 7 -2.82 -12.17 8.91
N SER A 8 -2.18 -11.01 8.96
CA SER A 8 -2.22 -10.00 7.91
C SER A 8 -0.87 -9.33 7.74
N TYR A 9 -0.56 -8.92 6.51
CA TYR A 9 0.57 -8.02 6.26
C TYR A 9 0.27 -6.98 5.18
N LEU A 10 0.91 -5.81 5.30
CA LEU A 10 0.93 -4.77 4.28
C LEU A 10 2.34 -4.57 3.74
N ILE A 11 2.48 -4.63 2.42
CA ILE A 11 3.67 -4.19 1.70
C ILE A 11 3.58 -2.68 1.58
N CYS A 12 4.41 -1.96 2.33
CA CYS A 12 4.60 -0.53 2.22
C CYS A 12 5.68 -0.27 1.17
N ALA A 13 5.32 0.40 0.09
CA ALA A 13 6.20 0.62 -1.04
C ALA A 13 5.97 2.00 -1.66
N THR A 14 6.82 2.37 -2.62
CA THR A 14 6.58 3.47 -3.54
C THR A 14 6.41 2.93 -4.97
N PRO A 15 5.80 3.70 -5.89
CA PRO A 15 5.65 3.27 -7.29
C PRO A 15 6.98 2.88 -7.92
N ARG A 16 6.98 1.78 -8.68
CA ARG A 16 8.16 1.27 -9.42
C ARG A 16 9.32 0.71 -8.57
N SER A 17 9.06 0.46 -7.28
CA SER A 17 9.98 -0.23 -6.36
C SER A 17 10.15 -1.74 -6.63
N GLY A 18 9.30 -2.33 -7.46
CA GLY A 18 9.24 -3.79 -7.67
C GLY A 18 8.12 -4.50 -6.91
N SER A 19 7.23 -3.74 -6.25
CA SER A 19 6.13 -4.28 -5.44
C SER A 19 5.19 -5.20 -6.22
N THR A 20 4.91 -4.95 -7.50
CA THR A 20 4.10 -5.85 -8.34
C THR A 20 4.77 -7.22 -8.53
N LEU A 21 6.10 -7.27 -8.73
CA LEU A 21 6.84 -8.53 -8.84
C LEU A 21 6.79 -9.30 -7.52
N LEU A 22 7.02 -8.61 -6.40
CA LEU A 22 6.91 -9.22 -5.07
C LEU A 22 5.50 -9.77 -4.81
N CYS A 23 4.46 -9.03 -5.19
CA CYS A 23 3.08 -9.49 -5.07
C CYS A 23 2.84 -10.81 -5.82
N GLY A 24 3.25 -10.89 -7.09
CA GLY A 24 3.10 -12.12 -7.88
C GLY A 24 3.85 -13.31 -7.31
N LEU A 25 5.07 -13.09 -6.78
CA LEU A 25 5.84 -14.16 -6.12
C LEU A 25 5.15 -14.66 -4.84
N LEU A 26 4.63 -13.74 -4.01
CA LEU A 26 3.91 -14.10 -2.78
C LEU A 26 2.61 -14.84 -3.10
N GLU A 27 1.83 -14.36 -4.07
CA GLU A 27 0.62 -15.05 -4.52
C GLU A 27 0.93 -16.45 -5.07
N SER A 28 2.00 -16.59 -5.86
CA SER A 28 2.42 -17.89 -6.43
C SER A 28 2.79 -18.94 -5.38
N SER A 29 3.10 -18.53 -4.14
CA SER A 29 3.35 -19.46 -3.03
C SER A 29 2.09 -20.22 -2.58
N GLY A 30 0.89 -19.70 -2.88
CA GLY A 30 -0.39 -20.26 -2.43
C GLY A 30 -0.67 -20.11 -0.93
N VAL A 31 0.27 -19.56 -0.14
CA VAL A 31 0.19 -19.49 1.33
C VAL A 31 0.46 -18.10 1.90
N ALA A 32 0.95 -17.16 1.09
CA ALA A 32 1.26 -15.79 1.54
C ALA A 32 0.17 -14.79 1.11
N GLY A 33 -1.11 -15.17 1.20
CA GLY A 33 -2.21 -14.31 0.77
C GLY A 33 -2.19 -14.03 -0.74
N ARG A 34 -3.01 -13.06 -1.15
CA ARG A 34 -3.10 -12.55 -2.53
C ARG A 34 -2.85 -11.05 -2.50
N PRO A 35 -1.61 -10.59 -2.36
CA PRO A 35 -1.31 -9.17 -2.17
C PRO A 35 -1.63 -8.32 -3.39
N ALA A 36 -2.54 -7.36 -3.24
CA ALA A 36 -2.87 -6.36 -4.25
C ALA A 36 -3.08 -4.97 -3.62
N SER A 37 -3.24 -3.95 -4.47
CA SER A 37 -3.54 -2.57 -4.03
C SER A 37 -5.02 -2.35 -3.74
N TYR A 38 -5.58 -3.14 -2.83
CA TYR A 38 -7.00 -3.11 -2.48
C TYR A 38 -7.50 -1.74 -2.04
N PHE A 39 -6.63 -0.95 -1.40
CA PHE A 39 -6.95 0.36 -0.81
C PHE A 39 -6.56 1.54 -1.72
N ASN A 40 -6.29 1.30 -3.01
CA ASN A 40 -6.06 2.38 -3.97
C ASN A 40 -7.40 2.94 -4.45
N ARG A 41 -7.66 4.22 -4.15
CA ARG A 41 -8.89 4.94 -4.54
C ARG A 41 -9.24 4.80 -6.02
N ARG A 42 -8.24 4.73 -6.90
CA ARG A 42 -8.43 4.63 -8.35
C ARG A 42 -9.08 3.31 -8.79
N ALA A 43 -9.02 2.27 -7.96
CA ALA A 43 -9.50 0.92 -8.28
C ALA A 43 -10.65 0.47 -7.36
N LEU A 44 -11.16 1.32 -6.45
CA LEU A 44 -12.19 0.92 -5.49
C LEU A 44 -13.47 0.44 -6.18
N HIS A 45 -13.90 1.13 -7.23
CA HIS A 45 -15.10 0.73 -7.97
C HIS A 45 -14.91 -0.59 -8.72
N ASP A 46 -13.74 -0.79 -9.33
CA ASP A 46 -13.42 -2.03 -10.05
C ASP A 46 -13.44 -3.22 -9.07
N TYR A 47 -12.79 -3.10 -7.90
CA TYR A 47 -12.84 -4.13 -6.87
C TYR A 47 -14.25 -4.34 -6.30
N ALA A 48 -15.01 -3.27 -6.05
CA ALA A 48 -16.36 -3.38 -5.54
C ALA A 48 -17.28 -4.13 -6.53
N ASP A 49 -17.14 -3.86 -7.83
CA ASP A 49 -17.86 -4.55 -8.89
C ASP A 49 -17.46 -6.03 -8.97
N ASP A 50 -16.15 -6.32 -8.94
CA ASP A 50 -15.60 -7.68 -8.97
C ASP A 50 -16.08 -8.52 -7.76
N TRP A 51 -16.11 -7.92 -6.57
CA TRP A 51 -16.58 -8.57 -5.35
C TRP A 51 -18.11 -8.53 -5.19
N ARG A 52 -18.82 -7.87 -6.11
CA ARG A 52 -20.28 -7.70 -6.12
C ARG A 52 -20.81 -7.10 -4.82
N ILE A 53 -20.11 -6.11 -4.30
CA ILE A 53 -20.54 -5.31 -3.15
C ILE A 53 -21.04 -3.94 -3.61
N ALA A 54 -21.72 -3.21 -2.72
CA ALA A 54 -22.06 -1.83 -3.01
C ALA A 54 -20.78 -1.01 -3.21
N ARG A 55 -20.75 -0.21 -4.29
CA ARG A 55 -19.67 0.76 -4.48
C ARG A 55 -19.64 1.72 -3.27
N PRO A 56 -18.47 2.03 -2.71
CA PRO A 56 -18.40 2.92 -1.57
C PRO A 56 -18.96 4.31 -1.91
N ARG A 57 -19.90 4.79 -1.09
CA ARG A 57 -20.51 6.11 -1.26
C ARG A 57 -19.42 7.14 -0.99
N ASP A 58 -19.17 8.04 -1.93
CA ASP A 58 -18.13 9.08 -1.89
C ASP A 58 -16.69 8.63 -2.12
N GLY A 59 -16.47 7.38 -2.58
CA GLY A 59 -15.12 6.89 -2.91
C GLY A 59 -14.21 6.69 -1.69
N ARG A 60 -14.82 6.55 -0.50
CA ARG A 60 -14.14 6.31 0.78
C ARG A 60 -14.08 4.83 1.08
N ILE A 61 -13.06 4.39 1.81
CA ILE A 61 -12.94 3.00 2.23
C ILE A 61 -13.73 2.79 3.52
N ASP A 62 -14.84 2.05 3.42
CA ASP A 62 -15.70 1.72 4.58
C ASP A 62 -15.46 0.28 5.09
N GLU A 63 -16.09 -0.05 6.22
CA GLU A 63 -15.95 -1.37 6.85
C GLU A 63 -16.39 -2.52 5.94
N ALA A 64 -17.42 -2.32 5.11
CA ALA A 64 -17.89 -3.35 4.19
C ALA A 64 -16.86 -3.65 3.10
N TYR A 65 -16.22 -2.60 2.56
CA TYR A 65 -15.14 -2.71 1.62
C TYR A 65 -13.90 -3.38 2.25
N VAL A 66 -13.52 -3.00 3.47
CA VAL A 66 -12.39 -3.62 4.19
C VAL A 66 -12.62 -5.12 4.36
N ARG A 67 -13.82 -5.54 4.78
CA ARG A 67 -14.15 -6.97 4.91
C ARG A 67 -14.04 -7.72 3.58
N ALA A 68 -14.51 -7.12 2.49
CA ALA A 68 -14.40 -7.72 1.16
C ALA A 68 -12.94 -7.82 0.70
N ALA A 69 -12.14 -6.79 0.92
CA ALA A 69 -10.70 -6.79 0.64
C ALA A 69 -9.97 -7.89 1.42
N LEU A 70 -10.28 -8.04 2.71
CA LEU A 70 -9.72 -9.11 3.54
C LEU A 70 -10.10 -10.49 3.02
N ALA A 71 -11.34 -10.69 2.58
CA ALA A 71 -11.78 -11.96 2.01
C ALA A 71 -11.06 -12.28 0.69
N ALA A 72 -10.91 -11.28 -0.18
CA ALA A 72 -10.23 -11.44 -1.47
C ALA A 72 -8.71 -11.68 -1.32
N GLY A 73 -8.07 -11.00 -0.36
CA GLY A 73 -6.63 -11.06 -0.14
C GLY A 73 -6.13 -12.25 0.69
N LYS A 74 -7.03 -13.10 1.21
CA LYS A 74 -6.68 -14.25 2.04
C LYS A 74 -6.43 -15.53 1.23
N THR A 75 -5.41 -16.28 1.61
CA THR A 75 -5.22 -17.68 1.20
C THR A 75 -5.92 -18.64 2.16
N SER A 76 -6.02 -19.94 1.81
CA SER A 76 -6.73 -20.96 2.59
C SER A 76 -6.18 -21.18 3.99
N ASN A 77 -4.93 -20.79 4.25
CA ASN A 77 -4.30 -20.79 5.56
C ASN A 77 -4.63 -19.54 6.41
N GLY A 78 -5.51 -18.67 5.94
CA GLY A 78 -6.02 -17.50 6.67
C GLY A 78 -5.15 -16.24 6.61
N VAL A 79 -4.00 -16.28 5.92
CA VAL A 79 -3.10 -15.13 5.78
C VAL A 79 -3.61 -14.15 4.73
N PHE A 80 -3.82 -12.90 5.12
CA PHE A 80 -4.09 -11.77 4.22
C PHE A 80 -2.78 -11.08 3.81
N GLY A 81 -2.68 -10.73 2.53
CA GLY A 81 -1.65 -9.83 2.02
C GLY A 81 -2.28 -8.62 1.35
N GLY A 82 -1.75 -7.43 1.62
CA GLY A 82 -2.11 -6.19 0.91
C GLY A 82 -0.87 -5.38 0.54
N ARG A 83 -1.03 -4.44 -0.40
CA ARG A 83 0.00 -3.47 -0.76
C ARG A 83 -0.56 -2.06 -0.64
N ILE A 84 0.22 -1.18 -0.03
CA ILE A 84 -0.08 0.25 0.03
C ILE A 84 1.11 1.05 -0.48
N MET A 85 0.81 2.06 -1.29
CA MET A 85 1.82 3.03 -1.70
C MET A 85 1.88 4.16 -0.66
N ALA A 86 3.06 4.68 -0.38
CA ALA A 86 3.27 5.71 0.64
C ALA A 86 2.31 6.91 0.47
N GLU A 87 2.06 7.32 -0.78
CA GLU A 87 1.16 8.43 -1.11
C GLU A 87 -0.32 8.16 -0.79
N THR A 88 -0.73 6.88 -0.77
CA THR A 88 -2.13 6.49 -0.51
C THR A 88 -2.42 6.14 0.95
N LEU A 89 -1.38 5.98 1.78
CA LEU A 89 -1.56 5.62 3.20
C LEU A 89 -2.35 6.67 3.99
N PRO A 90 -2.08 7.99 3.87
CA PRO A 90 -2.85 9.00 4.60
C PRO A 90 -4.35 8.99 4.24
N GLU A 91 -4.69 8.66 3.00
CA GLU A 91 -6.08 8.55 2.56
C GLU A 91 -6.80 7.39 3.24
N LEU A 92 -6.14 6.22 3.31
CA LEU A 92 -6.68 5.07 4.04
C LEU A 92 -6.86 5.38 5.53
N ILE A 93 -5.85 5.97 6.17
CA ILE A 93 -5.93 6.35 7.59
C ILE A 93 -7.09 7.33 7.80
N GLY A 94 -7.22 8.36 6.96
CA GLY A 94 -8.31 9.33 7.05
C GLY A 94 -9.69 8.69 6.90
N ASP A 95 -9.85 7.72 6.01
CA ASP A 95 -11.12 7.02 5.84
C ASP A 95 -11.46 6.16 7.05
N LEU A 96 -10.51 5.36 7.57
CA LEU A 96 -10.73 4.50 8.72
C LEU A 96 -10.92 5.29 10.02
N ALA A 97 -10.26 6.44 10.16
CA ALA A 97 -10.33 7.26 11.36
C ALA A 97 -11.69 7.95 11.53
N ALA A 98 -12.40 8.23 10.45
CA ALA A 98 -13.69 8.91 10.52
C ALA A 98 -14.77 8.12 11.26
N ASP A 99 -14.67 6.79 11.24
CA ASP A 99 -15.57 5.88 11.95
C ASP A 99 -15.02 5.47 13.33
N SER A 100 -13.84 5.97 13.69
CA SER A 100 -13.12 5.62 14.91
C SER A 100 -13.27 6.69 15.98
N GLY A 101 -13.67 6.30 17.19
CA GLY A 101 -13.66 7.18 18.37
C GLY A 101 -12.27 7.24 19.03
N SER A 102 -11.94 8.40 19.62
CA SER A 102 -10.72 8.70 20.40
C SER A 102 -9.38 8.60 19.66
N ALA A 103 -8.31 9.05 20.32
CA ALA A 103 -6.95 9.11 19.81
C ALA A 103 -6.28 7.72 19.77
N VAL A 104 -6.59 6.94 18.73
CA VAL A 104 -5.86 5.73 18.33
C VAL A 104 -4.70 6.08 17.41
N THR A 105 -3.59 5.35 17.53
CA THR A 105 -2.47 5.45 16.57
C THR A 105 -2.84 4.80 15.23
N ASP A 106 -2.14 5.18 14.15
CA ASP A 106 -2.34 4.59 12.82
C ASP A 106 -2.17 3.05 12.83
N VAL A 107 -1.25 2.52 13.64
CA VAL A 107 -1.08 1.04 13.78
C VAL A 107 -2.30 0.41 14.40
N GLU A 108 -2.81 0.99 15.48
CA GLU A 108 -3.97 0.46 16.20
C GLU A 108 -5.20 0.51 15.30
N LEU A 109 -5.36 1.60 14.55
CA LEU A 109 -6.42 1.76 13.57
C LEU A 109 -6.35 0.69 12.47
N LEU A 110 -5.18 0.53 11.83
CA LEU A 110 -4.99 -0.49 10.80
C LEU A 110 -5.12 -1.91 11.36
N SER A 111 -4.65 -2.16 12.57
CA SER A 111 -4.71 -3.49 13.21
C SER A 111 -6.14 -3.84 13.64
N ALA A 112 -6.92 -2.86 14.09
CA ALA A 112 -8.34 -3.06 14.40
C ALA A 112 -9.13 -3.51 13.16
N GLN A 113 -8.76 -3.00 11.98
CA GLN A 113 -9.42 -3.28 10.72
C GLN A 113 -8.88 -4.53 10.01
N LEU A 114 -7.56 -4.76 10.07
CA LEU A 114 -6.89 -5.80 9.29
C LEU A 114 -6.46 -7.03 10.12
N GLY A 115 -6.57 -6.99 11.44
CA GLY A 115 -6.18 -8.08 12.33
C GLY A 115 -4.76 -7.95 12.88
N ARG A 116 -4.09 -9.07 13.15
CA ARG A 116 -2.72 -9.09 13.68
C ARG A 116 -1.76 -8.76 12.54
N LEU A 117 -1.58 -7.46 12.32
CA LEU A 117 -0.90 -6.89 11.17
C LEU A 117 0.63 -6.90 11.33
N ARG A 118 1.32 -7.08 10.20
CA ARG A 118 2.76 -6.85 10.02
C ARG A 118 3.02 -5.96 8.81
N PHE A 119 4.14 -5.26 8.84
CA PHE A 119 4.54 -4.38 7.75
C PHE A 119 5.78 -4.93 7.04
N VAL A 120 5.76 -4.92 5.72
CA VAL A 120 6.89 -5.25 4.87
C VAL A 120 7.27 -3.98 4.11
N HIS A 121 8.40 -3.37 4.48
CA HIS A 121 8.88 -2.20 3.76
C HIS A 121 9.72 -2.63 2.56
N LEU A 122 9.29 -2.26 1.35
CA LEU A 122 9.99 -2.53 0.10
C LEU A 122 10.54 -1.23 -0.52
N ARG A 123 11.86 -1.18 -0.67
CA ARG A 123 12.57 -0.07 -1.33
C ARG A 123 13.47 -0.56 -2.46
N ARG A 124 13.60 0.24 -3.52
CA ARG A 124 14.63 0.04 -4.56
C ARG A 124 15.82 0.94 -4.25
N ARG A 125 17.02 0.37 -4.21
CA ARG A 125 18.24 1.11 -3.81
C ARG A 125 18.64 2.16 -4.84
N ASP A 126 18.44 1.86 -6.12
CA ASP A 126 18.70 2.79 -7.22
C ASP A 126 17.47 3.67 -7.46
N VAL A 127 17.46 4.82 -6.77
CA VAL A 127 16.38 5.80 -6.82
C VAL A 127 16.27 6.48 -8.18
N VAL A 128 17.39 6.63 -8.91
CA VAL A 128 17.38 7.23 -10.25
C VAL A 128 16.73 6.27 -11.24
N ALA A 129 17.10 4.99 -11.22
CA ALA A 129 16.46 3.99 -12.07
C ALA A 129 14.97 3.80 -11.73
N GLN A 130 14.59 3.94 -10.45
CA GLN A 130 13.19 3.96 -10.05
C GLN A 130 12.45 5.15 -10.67
N ALA A 131 12.99 6.36 -10.51
CA ALA A 131 12.41 7.59 -11.05
C ALA A 131 12.28 7.56 -12.58
N VAL A 132 13.30 7.07 -13.29
CA VAL A 132 13.23 6.87 -14.76
C VAL A 132 12.12 5.89 -15.12
N SER A 133 12.01 4.76 -14.41
CA SER A 133 10.91 3.82 -14.68
C SER A 133 9.55 4.41 -14.37
N TRP A 134 9.46 5.33 -13.40
CA TRP A 134 8.21 5.98 -13.01
C TRP A 134 7.81 7.06 -14.01
N ALA A 135 8.75 7.90 -14.44
CA ALA A 135 8.56 8.86 -15.52
C ALA A 135 8.02 8.17 -16.78
N LYS A 136 8.62 7.04 -17.19
CA LYS A 136 8.13 6.25 -18.32
C LYS A 136 6.68 5.78 -18.12
N ALA A 137 6.33 5.29 -16.93
CA ALA A 137 4.97 4.83 -16.64
C ALA A 137 3.95 5.98 -16.67
N LEU A 138 4.33 7.17 -16.17
CA LEU A 138 3.50 8.36 -16.22
C LEU A 138 3.28 8.86 -17.66
N GLN A 139 4.32 8.84 -18.50
CA GLN A 139 4.22 9.29 -19.89
C GLN A 139 3.45 8.30 -20.76
N THR A 140 3.70 7.00 -20.60
CA THR A 140 3.11 5.94 -21.46
C THR A 140 1.76 5.44 -20.97
N HIS A 141 1.37 5.79 -19.73
CA HIS A 141 0.27 5.17 -18.98
C HIS A 141 0.38 3.65 -18.79
N TYR A 142 1.55 3.07 -19.06
CA TYR A 142 1.81 1.65 -18.89
C TYR A 142 2.55 1.39 -17.57
N TRP A 143 1.93 0.60 -16.70
CA TRP A 143 2.49 0.28 -15.38
C TRP A 143 3.03 -1.15 -15.33
N HIS A 144 2.25 -2.16 -15.69
CA HIS A 144 2.74 -3.54 -15.75
C HIS A 144 1.93 -4.38 -16.73
N PRO A 145 2.43 -5.57 -17.11
CA PRO A 145 1.67 -6.51 -17.91
C PRO A 145 0.33 -6.85 -17.23
N GLY A 146 -0.72 -7.04 -18.02
CA GLY A 146 -2.04 -7.41 -17.53
C GLY A 146 -2.92 -6.26 -17.04
N GLU A 147 -2.42 -5.02 -17.01
CA GLU A 147 -3.23 -3.83 -16.72
C GLU A 147 -3.63 -3.11 -18.02
N ALA A 148 -4.87 -2.60 -18.08
CA ALA A 148 -5.33 -1.80 -19.21
C ALA A 148 -4.56 -0.48 -19.29
N VAL A 149 -3.97 -0.19 -20.45
CA VAL A 149 -3.27 1.08 -20.70
C VAL A 149 -4.30 2.17 -20.93
N LYS A 150 -4.24 3.24 -20.13
CA LYS A 150 -5.17 4.37 -20.28
C LYS A 150 -4.86 5.14 -21.57
N PRO A 151 -5.88 5.61 -22.31
CA PRO A 151 -5.69 6.45 -23.49
C PRO A 151 -4.84 7.70 -23.19
N GLY A 152 -4.21 8.27 -24.23
CA GLY A 152 -3.43 9.50 -24.12
C GLY A 152 -1.97 9.33 -23.70
N GLY A 153 -1.49 8.08 -23.56
CA GLY A 153 -0.08 7.80 -23.36
C GLY A 153 0.77 8.20 -24.57
N GLN A 154 1.99 8.65 -24.33
CA GLN A 154 2.95 9.07 -25.34
C GLN A 154 4.19 8.18 -25.34
N HIS A 155 4.99 8.24 -26.41
CA HIS A 155 6.30 7.59 -26.42
C HIS A 155 7.20 8.17 -25.32
N PRO A 156 7.94 7.31 -24.59
CA PRO A 156 8.76 7.79 -23.50
C PRO A 156 9.90 8.66 -24.04
N HIS A 157 10.10 9.82 -23.43
CA HIS A 157 11.19 10.74 -23.72
C HIS A 157 11.89 11.14 -22.42
N TYR A 158 13.15 11.58 -22.55
CA TYR A 158 13.88 12.11 -21.41
C TYR A 158 13.25 13.43 -20.95
N ASP A 159 12.92 13.50 -19.67
CA ASP A 159 12.33 14.65 -19.00
C ASP A 159 13.06 14.84 -17.67
N GLU A 160 14.06 15.73 -17.69
CA GLU A 160 14.93 16.00 -16.54
C GLU A 160 14.13 16.50 -15.33
N GLU A 161 13.17 17.39 -15.56
CA GLU A 161 12.37 17.99 -14.50
C GLU A 161 11.48 16.94 -13.82
N LEU A 162 10.79 16.11 -14.61
CA LEU A 162 9.98 15.02 -14.07
C LEU A 162 10.83 14.01 -13.31
N ILE A 163 11.96 13.58 -13.88
CA ILE A 163 12.86 12.63 -13.21
C ILE A 163 13.38 13.23 -11.90
N GLY A 164 13.82 14.49 -11.91
CA GLY A 164 14.30 15.21 -10.73
C GLY A 164 13.24 15.29 -9.63
N ARG A 165 12.00 15.64 -9.97
CA ARG A 165 10.87 15.65 -9.01
C ARG A 165 10.60 14.27 -8.42
N LEU A 166 10.66 13.20 -9.23
CA LEU A 166 10.42 11.84 -8.75
C LEU A 166 11.56 11.33 -7.86
N VAL A 167 12.82 11.67 -8.14
CA VAL A 167 13.95 11.38 -7.24
C VAL A 167 13.75 12.08 -5.89
N ALA A 168 13.36 13.36 -5.89
CA ALA A 168 13.08 14.10 -4.67
C ALA A 168 11.92 13.49 -3.88
N ALA A 169 10.84 13.07 -4.57
CA ALA A 169 9.70 12.40 -3.93
C ALA A 169 10.09 11.08 -3.24
N GLU A 170 10.92 10.25 -3.88
CA GLU A 170 11.44 9.02 -3.27
C GLU A 170 12.32 9.32 -2.05
N GLN A 171 13.17 10.35 -2.13
CA GLN A 171 14.04 10.76 -1.02
C GLN A 171 13.25 11.35 0.17
N LEU A 172 12.15 12.06 -0.10
CA LEU A 172 11.24 12.58 0.92
C LEU A 172 10.31 11.50 1.49
N SER A 173 10.14 10.37 0.78
CA SER A 173 9.46 9.19 1.30
C SER A 173 10.31 8.42 2.32
N ILE A 174 11.63 8.66 2.38
CA ILE A 174 12.54 8.09 3.38
C ILE A 174 12.18 8.53 4.82
N PRO A 175 11.74 9.77 5.09
CA PRO A 175 11.13 10.12 6.39
C PRO A 175 9.79 9.42 6.68
N VAL A 176 9.00 9.05 5.66
CA VAL A 176 7.81 8.20 5.80
C VAL A 176 8.21 6.76 6.15
N ASP A 177 9.42 6.31 5.75
CA ASP A 177 10.03 5.11 6.31
C ASP A 177 10.19 5.23 7.82
N ARG A 178 10.44 6.41 8.39
CA ARG A 178 10.52 6.58 9.84
C ARG A 178 9.13 6.46 10.48
N CYS A 179 8.07 6.89 9.80
CA CYS A 179 6.68 6.66 10.25
C CYS A 179 6.36 5.16 10.18
N VAL A 180 6.53 4.49 9.04
CA VAL A 180 6.30 3.03 8.89
C VAL A 180 7.23 2.18 9.76
N MET A 181 8.48 2.61 10.00
CA MET A 181 9.41 1.96 10.92
C MET A 181 9.06 2.24 12.39
N GLN A 182 8.48 3.40 12.72
CA GLN A 182 7.91 3.66 14.05
C GLN A 182 6.67 2.76 14.26
N LEU A 183 5.79 2.67 13.25
CA LEU A 183 4.66 1.75 13.21
C LEU A 183 5.12 0.27 13.39
N ALA A 184 6.25 -0.11 12.79
CA ALA A 184 6.84 -1.44 12.95
C ALA A 184 7.56 -1.66 14.30
N ALA A 185 8.24 -0.64 14.83
CA ALA A 185 8.96 -0.71 16.11
C ALA A 185 8.01 -0.80 17.32
N ASP A 186 6.87 -0.11 17.26
CA ASP A 186 5.86 -0.12 18.31
C ASP A 186 5.14 -1.49 18.40
N SER A 187 5.07 -2.25 17.29
CA SER A 187 4.50 -3.62 17.25
C SER A 187 5.36 -4.70 17.93
N VAL A 188 6.62 -4.40 18.28
CA VAL A 188 7.59 -5.34 18.90
C VAL A 188 7.79 -5.06 20.41
N GLY A 189 7.01 -4.15 21.00
CA GLY A 189 6.99 -3.96 22.45
C GLY A 189 8.25 -3.32 23.05
N ARG A 190 9.08 -2.63 22.25
CA ARG A 190 10.15 -1.78 22.80
C ARG A 190 9.62 -0.37 23.02
N ARG A 191 9.23 -0.07 24.27
CA ARG A 191 9.07 1.33 24.73
C ARG A 191 10.38 2.08 24.52
N VAL A 192 10.44 2.98 23.54
CA VAL A 192 11.43 4.07 23.53
C VAL A 192 10.79 5.35 22.96
N VAL A 193 10.46 6.24 23.91
CA VAL A 193 10.54 7.71 23.85
C VAL A 193 9.72 8.47 22.78
N ARG A 194 8.72 9.21 23.28
CA ARG A 194 8.06 10.35 22.64
C ARG A 194 9.06 11.35 22.03
N ARG A 195 8.82 11.80 20.78
CA ARG A 195 8.89 13.24 20.45
C ARG A 195 8.15 13.60 19.15
N VAL A 196 7.05 14.34 19.35
CA VAL A 196 6.63 15.58 18.65
C VAL A 196 6.97 15.70 17.16
N CYS A 197 5.94 15.59 16.31
CA CYS A 197 5.85 16.37 15.08
C CYS A 197 4.76 17.44 15.28
N LEU A 198 5.16 18.58 15.85
CA LEU A 198 4.54 19.86 15.57
C LEU A 198 5.48 20.55 14.58
N SER A 199 4.92 21.06 13.49
CA SER A 199 5.45 22.25 12.81
C SER A 199 5.44 23.43 13.77
#